data_AF-A0A256F0J7-F1
#
_entry.id   AF-A0A256F0J7-F1
#
_cell.length_a   1.000
_cell.length_b   1.000
_cell.length_c   1.000
_cell.angle_alpha   90.00
_cell.angle_beta   90.00
_cell.angle_gamma   90.00
#
_symmetry.space_group_name_H-M   'P 1'
#
loop_
_entity.id
_entity.type
_entity.pdbx_description
1 polymer ?
#
loop_
_entity_poly.entity_id
_entity_poly.type
_entity_poly.pdbx_seq_one_letter_code
_entity_poly.pdbx_strand_id
1 'polypeptide(L)'
;MQVLRPLIEHIEKEIMKSDLLHADDTPIRVLDRSLRDKGLGKGVKKGRIWTYVRDQRPWAGSAPPGAVYYFAPDWKEEHVHHHLREASGILQADGNKGYAKL
;
A
#
# COMPACT_ATOMS: atom_id res chain seq x y z
N MET A 1 -13.61 -11.78 6.63
CA MET A 1 -14.61 -11.01 7.40
C MET A 1 -15.61 -10.38 6.43
N GLN A 2 -16.77 -11.03 6.17
CA GLN A 2 -17.72 -10.48 5.19
C GLN A 2 -18.48 -9.24 5.71
N VAL A 3 -18.70 -9.15 7.03
CA VAL A 3 -19.50 -8.08 7.67
C VAL A 3 -18.81 -6.70 7.59
N LEU A 4 -17.48 -6.64 7.74
CA LEU A 4 -16.74 -5.37 7.73
C LEU A 4 -16.34 -4.89 6.34
N ARG A 5 -16.49 -5.72 5.31
CA ARG A 5 -16.00 -5.41 3.96
C ARG A 5 -16.56 -4.11 3.38
N PRO A 6 -17.87 -3.81 3.47
CA PRO A 6 -18.38 -2.53 2.97
C PRO A 6 -17.77 -1.31 3.67
N LEU A 7 -17.47 -1.43 4.97
CA LEU A 7 -16.83 -0.36 5.73
C LEU A 7 -15.36 -0.18 5.32
N ILE A 8 -14.63 -1.29 5.13
CA ILE A 8 -13.24 -1.27 4.65
C ILE A 8 -13.17 -0.61 3.28
N GLU A 9 -14.03 -1.03 2.34
CA GLU A 9 -14.11 -0.48 0.98
C GLU A 9 -14.46 1.02 0.98
N HIS A 10 -15.36 1.45 1.88
CA HIS A 10 -15.70 2.86 2.02
C HIS A 10 -14.53 3.69 2.57
N ILE A 11 -13.87 3.23 3.64
CA ILE A 11 -12.71 3.90 4.23
C ILE A 11 -11.56 3.99 3.22
N GLU A 12 -11.28 2.89 2.52
CA GLU A 12 -10.27 2.85 1.46
C GLU A 12 -10.57 3.88 0.38
N LYS A 13 -11.79 3.87 -0.16
CA LYS A 13 -12.22 4.83 -1.18
C LYS A 13 -12.07 6.28 -0.73
N GLU A 14 -12.44 6.59 0.51
CA GLU A 14 -12.36 7.96 1.03
C GLU A 14 -10.93 8.42 1.30
N ILE A 15 -10.03 7.51 1.71
CA ILE A 15 -8.60 7.84 1.87
C ILE A 15 -7.96 8.03 0.49
N MET A 16 -8.18 7.11 -0.44
CA MET A 16 -7.53 7.11 -1.76
C MET A 16 -7.98 8.25 -2.68
N LYS A 17 -9.08 8.93 -2.37
CA LYS A 17 -9.54 10.17 -3.03
C LYS A 17 -8.86 11.45 -2.54
N SER A 18 -7.96 11.37 -1.56
CA SER A 18 -7.30 12.56 -1.01
C SER A 18 -6.50 13.31 -2.08
N ASP A 19 -6.61 14.65 -2.10
CA ASP A 19 -5.78 15.50 -2.98
C ASP A 19 -4.29 15.43 -2.65
N LEU A 20 -3.94 14.95 -1.45
CA LEU A 20 -2.58 14.68 -1.02
C LEU A 20 -2.50 13.31 -0.35
N LEU A 21 -1.71 12.41 -0.92
CA LEU A 21 -1.41 11.10 -0.35
C LEU A 21 0.08 10.98 -0.06
N HIS A 22 0.42 10.43 1.10
CA HIS A 22 1.77 9.96 1.37
C HIS A 22 1.84 8.46 1.06
N ALA A 23 2.91 8.01 0.42
CA ALA A 23 3.12 6.61 0.09
C ALA A 23 4.48 6.10 0.56
N ASP A 24 4.49 4.85 1.01
CA ASP A 24 5.71 4.09 1.34
C ASP A 24 5.52 2.63 0.91
N ASP A 25 6.61 1.95 0.50
CA ASP A 25 6.63 0.51 0.24
C ASP A 25 7.63 -0.24 1.14
N THR A 26 7.13 -0.77 2.25
CA THR A 26 7.96 -1.48 3.22
C THR A 26 8.23 -2.92 2.76
N PRO A 27 9.52 -3.37 2.66
CA PRO A 27 9.84 -4.76 2.38
C PRO A 27 9.56 -5.68 3.59
N ILE A 28 8.94 -6.82 3.33
CA ILE A 28 8.66 -7.84 4.35
C ILE A 28 9.13 -9.24 3.93
N ARG A 29 9.33 -10.13 4.91
CA ARG A 29 9.58 -11.56 4.65
C ARG A 29 8.24 -12.29 4.62
N VAL A 30 7.97 -12.98 3.52
CA VAL A 30 6.75 -13.78 3.35
C VAL A 30 7.08 -15.23 3.15
N LEU A 31 6.22 -16.12 3.64
CA LEU A 31 6.38 -17.55 3.43
C LEU A 31 6.22 -17.90 1.94
N ASP A 32 7.17 -18.66 1.43
CA ASP A 32 7.10 -19.28 0.11
C ASP A 32 6.91 -20.78 0.27
N ARG A 33 5.66 -21.23 0.09
CA ARG A 33 5.30 -22.64 0.23
C ARG A 33 6.01 -23.53 -0.79
N SER A 34 6.41 -23.00 -1.95
CA SER A 34 7.17 -23.76 -2.95
C SER A 34 8.58 -24.11 -2.49
N LEU A 35 9.08 -23.44 -1.45
CA LEU A 35 10.42 -23.64 -0.89
C LEU A 35 10.38 -24.29 0.51
N ARG A 36 9.21 -24.79 0.94
CA ARG A 36 9.00 -25.36 2.28
C ARG A 36 9.98 -26.48 2.62
N ASP A 37 10.32 -27.32 1.65
CA ASP A 37 11.15 -28.51 1.88
C ASP A 37 12.66 -28.22 1.83
N LYS A 38 13.06 -26.96 1.58
CA LYS A 38 14.48 -26.55 1.48
C LYS A 38 15.16 -26.33 2.84
N GLY A 39 14.44 -26.54 3.94
CA GLY A 39 14.95 -26.39 5.31
C GLY A 39 14.56 -25.06 5.98
N LEU A 40 14.83 -24.98 7.29
CA LEU A 40 14.43 -23.86 8.15
C LEU A 40 14.98 -22.53 7.60
N GLY A 41 14.11 -21.51 7.49
CA GLY A 41 14.50 -20.19 6.99
C GLY A 41 14.69 -20.06 5.48
N LYS A 42 14.63 -21.16 4.70
CA LYS A 42 14.71 -21.13 3.23
C LYS A 42 13.34 -21.06 2.54
N GLY A 43 12.27 -21.26 3.30
CA GLY A 43 10.87 -21.13 2.86
C GLY A 43 10.33 -19.71 2.89
N VAL A 44 11.15 -18.69 2.61
CA VAL A 44 10.71 -17.28 2.59
C VAL A 44 11.22 -16.54 1.36
N LYS A 45 10.45 -15.55 0.93
CA LYS A 45 10.83 -14.59 -0.11
C LYS A 45 10.53 -13.16 0.34
N LYS A 46 10.97 -12.19 -0.45
CA LYS A 46 10.72 -10.76 -0.21
C LYS A 46 9.37 -10.37 -0.80
N GLY A 47 8.43 -10.00 0.07
CA GLY A 47 7.18 -9.35 -0.30
C GLY A 47 7.20 -7.87 0.06
N ARG A 48 6.05 -7.21 -0.09
CA ARG A 48 5.89 -5.78 0.14
C ARG A 48 4.56 -5.46 0.79
N ILE A 49 4.57 -4.44 1.63
CA ILE A 49 3.35 -3.74 2.07
C ILE A 49 3.48 -2.31 1.57
N TRP A 50 2.51 -1.87 0.76
CA TRP A 50 2.34 -0.45 0.43
C TRP A 50 1.42 0.18 1.46
N THR A 51 1.79 1.36 1.92
CA THR A 51 0.96 2.17 2.80
C THR A 51 0.62 3.47 2.10
N TYR A 52 -0.67 3.82 2.02
CA TYR A 52 -1.13 5.11 1.57
C TYR A 52 -1.78 5.85 2.73
N VAL A 53 -1.28 7.05 3.04
CA VAL A 53 -1.70 7.82 4.21
C VAL A 53 -2.25 9.17 3.79
N ARG A 54 -3.46 9.46 4.29
CA ARG A 54 -4.01 10.82 4.35
C ARG A 54 -3.87 11.31 5.79
N ASP A 55 -2.97 12.25 6.03
CA ASP A 55 -2.95 13.03 7.27
C ASP A 55 -2.44 14.44 6.98
N GLN A 56 -3.38 15.38 6.84
CA GLN A 56 -3.08 16.77 6.56
C GLN A 56 -3.12 17.65 7.82
N ARG A 57 -3.36 17.07 9.00
CA ARG A 57 -3.48 17.83 10.26
C ARG A 57 -2.23 18.67 10.59
N PRO A 58 -0.99 18.22 10.33
CA PRO A 58 0.20 19.06 10.52
C PRO A 58 0.21 20.35 9.66
N TRP A 59 -0.63 20.41 8.63
CA TRP A 59 -0.79 21.56 7.72
C TRP A 59 -2.22 22.13 7.75
N ALA A 60 -2.90 22.05 8.90
CA ALA A 60 -4.25 22.58 9.13
C ALA A 60 -5.36 21.98 8.24
N GLY A 61 -5.15 20.77 7.70
CA GLY A 61 -6.20 20.04 6.99
C GLY A 61 -7.32 19.56 7.93
N SER A 62 -8.56 19.62 7.45
CA SER A 62 -9.77 19.25 8.23
C SER A 62 -10.21 17.80 8.06
N ALA A 63 -9.70 17.10 7.02
CA ALA A 63 -10.04 15.72 6.77
C ALA A 63 -9.50 14.80 7.90
N PRO A 64 -10.27 13.79 8.35
CA PRO A 64 -9.79 12.86 9.37
C PRO A 64 -8.60 12.05 8.84
N PRO A 65 -7.63 11.69 9.69
CA PRO A 65 -6.49 10.89 9.25
C PRO A 65 -6.93 9.48 8.86
N GLY A 66 -6.22 8.85 7.93
CA GLY A 66 -6.49 7.47 7.53
C GLY A 66 -5.33 6.84 6.79
N ALA A 67 -5.24 5.51 6.87
CA ALA A 67 -4.25 4.71 6.15
C ALA A 67 -4.89 3.49 5.47
N VAL A 68 -4.38 3.15 4.30
CA VAL A 68 -4.71 1.92 3.56
C VAL A 68 -3.43 1.12 3.36
N TYR A 69 -3.53 -0.19 3.55
CA TYR A 69 -2.42 -1.11 3.35
C TYR A 69 -2.73 -2.11 2.24
N TYR A 70 -1.81 -2.27 1.29
CA TYR A 70 -1.88 -3.33 0.28
C TYR A 70 -0.69 -4.26 0.44
N PHE A 71 -0.97 -5.56 0.41
CA PHE A 71 0.05 -6.59 0.49
C PHE A 71 0.25 -7.24 -0.88
N ALA A 72 1.51 -7.43 -1.29
CA ALA A 72 1.85 -8.37 -2.35
C ALA A 72 3.05 -9.25 -1.95
N PRO A 73 3.09 -10.51 -2.42
CA PRO A 73 4.17 -11.45 -2.12
C PRO A 73 5.45 -11.21 -2.95
N ASP A 74 5.48 -10.14 -3.75
CA ASP A 74 6.59 -9.71 -4.59
C ASP A 74 6.60 -8.17 -4.70
N TRP A 75 7.62 -7.62 -5.39
CA TRP A 75 7.67 -6.21 -5.76
C TRP A 75 7.55 -6.09 -7.29
N LYS A 76 6.58 -5.30 -7.74
CA LYS A 76 6.20 -5.09 -9.14
C LYS A 76 5.56 -3.70 -9.26
N GLU A 77 5.94 -2.92 -10.28
CA GLU A 77 5.40 -1.56 -10.48
C GLU A 77 3.89 -1.57 -10.76
N GLU A 78 3.41 -2.67 -11.36
CA GLU A 78 2.00 -2.91 -11.68
C GLU A 78 1.09 -2.86 -10.45
N HIS A 79 1.60 -3.23 -9.26
CA HIS A 79 0.84 -3.12 -8.02
C HIS A 79 0.55 -1.66 -7.69
N VAL A 80 1.56 -0.80 -7.76
CA VAL A 80 1.42 0.64 -7.49
C VAL A 80 0.47 1.28 -8.51
N HIS A 81 0.64 0.97 -9.79
CA HIS A 81 -0.26 1.43 -10.85
C HIS A 81 -1.71 0.99 -10.60
N HIS A 82 -1.92 -0.25 -10.15
CA HIS A 82 -3.25 -0.75 -9.84
C HIS A 82 -3.89 -0.08 -8.62
N HIS A 83 -3.13 0.14 -7.55
CA HIS A 83 -3.61 0.79 -6.33
C HIS A 83 -4.01 2.25 -6.60
N LEU A 84 -3.20 2.98 -7.38
CA LEU A 84 -3.36 4.41 -7.63
C LEU A 84 -4.14 4.73 -8.92
N ARG A 85 -4.69 3.74 -9.62
CA ARG A 85 -5.35 3.93 -10.93
C ARG A 85 -6.51 4.96 -10.91
N GLU A 86 -7.22 5.07 -9.79
CA GLU A 86 -8.32 6.02 -9.60
C GLU A 86 -7.93 7.20 -8.71
N ALA A 87 -6.68 7.26 -8.25
CA ALA A 87 -6.18 8.34 -7.41
C ALA A 87 -5.80 9.54 -8.29
N SER A 88 -5.92 10.74 -7.71
CA SER A 88 -5.56 11.99 -8.37
C SER A 88 -5.00 12.98 -7.35
N GLY A 89 -4.25 13.97 -7.81
CA GLY A 89 -3.66 14.99 -6.94
C GLY A 89 -2.16 14.76 -6.72
N ILE A 90 -1.68 15.06 -5.52
CA ILE A 90 -0.26 15.04 -5.17
C ILE A 90 0.07 13.74 -4.43
N LEU A 91 1.06 13.00 -4.94
CA LEU A 91 1.66 11.87 -4.25
C LEU A 91 3.01 12.26 -3.67
N GLN A 92 3.14 12.18 -2.35
CA GLN A 92 4.42 12.30 -1.64
C GLN A 92 4.95 10.92 -1.31
N ALA A 93 5.98 10.51 -2.03
CA ALA A 93 6.60 9.21 -1.85
C ALA A 93 8.13 9.35 -1.76
N ASP A 94 8.79 8.29 -1.33
CA ASP A 94 10.23 8.17 -1.55
C ASP A 94 10.54 8.02 -3.06
N GLY A 95 11.79 8.26 -3.45
CA GLY A 95 12.24 8.21 -4.85
C GLY A 95 12.32 6.79 -5.43
N ASN A 96 11.33 5.93 -5.17
CA ASN A 96 11.31 4.55 -5.66
C ASN A 96 10.83 4.49 -7.13
N LYS A 97 11.43 3.57 -7.90
CA LYS A 97 11.11 3.32 -9.32
C LYS A 97 9.62 3.04 -9.57
N GLY A 98 8.91 2.46 -8.59
CA GLY A 98 7.49 2.15 -8.71
C GLY A 98 6.57 3.37 -8.92
N TYR A 99 7.03 4.58 -8.57
CA TYR A 99 6.25 5.81 -8.71
C TYR A 99 6.62 6.64 -9.96
N ALA A 100 7.71 6.28 -10.66
CA ALA A 100 8.29 7.12 -11.71
C ALA A 100 7.42 7.27 -12.98
N LYS A 101 6.40 6.43 -13.15
CA LYS A 101 5.51 6.38 -14.32
C LYS A 101 4.05 6.74 -13.98
N LEU A 102 3.80 7.33 -12.81
CA LEU A 102 2.48 7.76 -12.38
C LEU A 102 2.12 9.14 -12.93
#